data_AF-A0A8H4RFZ3-F1
#
_entry.id   AF-A0A8H4RFZ3-F1
#
_cell.length_a   1.000
_cell.length_b   1.000
_cell.length_c   1.000
_cell.angle_alpha   90.00
_cell.angle_beta   90.00
_cell.angle_gamma   90.00
#
_symmetry.space_group_name_H-M   'P 1'
#
loop_
_entity.id
_entity.type
_entity.pdbx_description
1 polymer ?
#
loop_
_entity_poly.entity_id
_entity_poly.type
_entity_poly.pdbx_seq_one_letter_code
_entity_poly.pdbx_strand_id
1 'polypeptide(L)'
;MMAILEKLFNNPNYSPALVEDLDVPGPLDEAVKGVDAIVFTATKLPGPVDRHKIILETVAGVMGILKSAVSESSMKRFVYTGTFSIAFRLGQTYKNDSNTWADDTVAAAFAPPPNGFERIFVNYKAAKDRAEWAIPPMLIFGRIITSPSETGEWPKGVMNGNETPFGGLGPTATFNWNKLIDVVRKLKPSAKVTPHLTEPNIDLGDNDNALEAALLAKWWDQKGYTLLEQTIRENLASGL
;
A
#
# COMPACT_ATOMS: atom_id res chain seq x y z
N MET A 1 5.71 10.78 17.75
CA MET A 1 4.48 11.02 16.96
C MET A 1 3.97 12.47 16.98
N MET A 2 3.62 13.04 18.15
CA MET A 2 2.86 14.31 18.24
C MET A 2 3.57 15.53 17.63
N ALA A 3 4.89 15.68 17.81
CA ALA A 3 5.62 16.83 17.29
C ALA A 3 5.62 16.96 15.76
N ILE A 4 5.55 15.86 15.01
CA ILE A 4 5.49 15.88 13.54
C ILE A 4 4.08 16.24 13.07
N LEU A 5 3.06 15.65 13.70
CA LEU A 5 1.66 15.96 13.41
C LEU A 5 1.34 17.41 13.78
N GLU A 6 1.82 17.89 14.92
CA GLU A 6 1.75 19.30 15.32
C GLU A 6 2.41 20.20 14.29
N LYS A 7 3.62 19.86 13.81
CA LYS A 7 4.29 20.65 12.79
C LYS A 7 3.52 20.66 11.45
N LEU A 8 2.90 19.55 11.08
CA LEU A 8 2.08 19.44 9.87
C LEU A 8 0.79 20.26 10.01
N PHE A 9 0.05 20.07 11.11
CA PHE A 9 -1.23 20.73 11.36
C PHE A 9 -1.10 22.22 11.65
N ASN A 10 0.07 22.67 12.15
CA ASN A 10 0.38 24.09 12.34
C ASN A 10 1.02 24.74 11.10
N ASN A 11 1.16 24.02 9.98
CA ASN A 11 1.69 24.61 8.76
C ASN A 11 0.66 25.57 8.15
N PRO A 12 1.01 26.85 7.88
CA PRO A 12 0.06 27.81 7.29
C PRO A 12 -0.43 27.40 5.90
N ASN A 13 0.25 26.48 5.23
CA ASN A 13 -0.13 25.93 3.92
C ASN A 13 -0.93 24.61 4.03
N TYR A 14 -1.40 24.25 5.22
CA TYR A 14 -2.22 23.07 5.45
C TYR A 14 -3.63 23.47 5.90
N SER A 15 -4.65 22.88 5.28
CA SER A 15 -6.05 22.99 5.71
C SER A 15 -6.69 21.59 5.77
N PRO A 16 -7.35 21.23 6.88
CA PRO A 16 -8.08 19.96 6.97
C PRO A 16 -9.49 20.08 6.36
N ALA A 17 -10.00 18.98 5.81
CA ALA A 17 -11.40 18.80 5.46
C ALA A 17 -11.91 17.50 6.12
N LEU A 18 -13.10 17.55 6.72
CA LEU A 18 -13.74 16.37 7.31
C LEU A 18 -14.58 15.68 6.24
N VAL A 19 -14.33 14.38 6.05
CA VAL A 19 -15.04 13.52 5.11
C VAL A 19 -15.40 12.25 5.88
N GLU A 20 -16.68 12.09 6.23
CA GLU A 20 -17.11 11.02 7.14
C GLU A 20 -17.19 9.64 6.46
N ASP A 21 -17.84 9.58 5.29
CA ASP A 21 -17.91 8.36 4.50
C ASP A 21 -17.53 8.62 3.05
N LEU A 22 -16.75 7.73 2.48
CA LEU A 22 -16.19 7.86 1.14
C LEU A 22 -17.06 7.20 0.08
N ASP A 23 -17.91 6.24 0.45
CA ASP A 23 -18.71 5.48 -0.50
C ASP A 23 -20.10 6.07 -0.78
N VAL A 24 -20.45 7.17 -0.10
CA VAL A 24 -21.65 7.95 -0.36
C VAL A 24 -21.40 9.00 -1.47
N PRO A 25 -22.43 9.49 -2.17
CA PRO A 25 -22.26 10.55 -3.17
C PRO A 25 -21.92 11.92 -2.57
N GLY A 26 -20.99 12.64 -3.20
CA GLY A 26 -20.64 14.05 -2.91
C GLY A 26 -19.80 14.38 -1.65
N PRO A 27 -19.25 13.44 -0.87
CA PRO A 27 -18.58 13.77 0.40
C PRO A 27 -17.25 14.54 0.18
N LEU A 28 -16.75 14.56 -1.06
CA LEU A 28 -15.49 15.21 -1.46
C LEU A 28 -15.72 16.46 -2.31
N ASP A 29 -16.95 16.81 -2.68
CA ASP A 29 -17.26 17.88 -3.64
C ASP A 29 -16.78 19.25 -3.14
N GLU A 30 -16.93 19.53 -1.84
CA GLU A 30 -16.41 20.77 -1.26
C GLU A 30 -14.88 20.75 -1.10
N ALA A 31 -14.31 19.59 -0.79
CA ALA A 31 -12.87 19.45 -0.53
C ALA A 31 -12.01 19.60 -1.81
N VAL A 32 -12.59 19.34 -2.99
CA VAL A 32 -11.86 19.46 -4.27
C VAL A 32 -11.86 20.88 -4.84
N LYS A 33 -12.66 21.81 -4.30
CA LYS A 33 -12.81 23.14 -4.89
C LYS A 33 -11.50 23.91 -4.94
N GLY A 34 -11.14 24.40 -6.12
CA GLY A 34 -9.92 25.18 -6.37
C GLY A 34 -8.62 24.37 -6.29
N VAL A 35 -8.68 23.04 -6.29
CA VAL A 35 -7.49 22.18 -6.24
C VAL A 35 -6.89 21.99 -7.64
N ASP A 36 -5.55 22.09 -7.73
CA ASP A 36 -4.79 21.81 -8.96
C ASP A 36 -4.38 20.33 -9.11
N ALA A 37 -4.22 19.60 -8.00
CA ALA A 37 -3.82 18.19 -8.00
C ALA A 37 -4.45 17.41 -6.82
N ILE A 38 -4.94 16.20 -7.08
CA ILE A 38 -5.45 15.28 -6.06
C ILE A 38 -4.50 14.10 -5.90
N VAL A 39 -4.17 13.75 -4.66
CA VAL A 39 -3.50 12.50 -4.29
C VAL A 39 -4.46 11.68 -3.44
N PHE A 40 -5.14 10.73 -4.06
CA PHE A 40 -6.14 9.90 -3.39
C PHE A 40 -5.48 8.65 -2.79
N THR A 41 -5.28 8.69 -1.47
CA THR A 41 -4.67 7.60 -0.68
C THR A 41 -5.69 6.80 0.11
N ALA A 42 -6.89 7.34 0.30
CA ALA A 42 -7.91 6.75 1.15
C ALA A 42 -8.47 5.46 0.54
N THR A 43 -8.56 4.42 1.36
CA THR A 43 -9.17 3.14 0.99
C THR A 43 -9.84 2.57 2.23
N LYS A 44 -10.99 1.92 2.07
CA LYS A 44 -11.55 1.13 3.17
C LYS A 44 -10.58 0.00 3.52
N LEU A 45 -10.25 -0.11 4.80
CA LEU A 45 -9.46 -1.23 5.31
C LEU A 45 -10.37 -2.45 5.48
N PRO A 46 -9.86 -3.66 5.21
CA PRO A 46 -10.67 -4.86 5.24
C PRO A 46 -11.01 -5.26 6.69
N GLY A 47 -12.30 -5.31 7.01
CA GLY A 47 -12.82 -6.00 8.20
C GLY A 47 -13.23 -7.46 7.88
N PRO A 48 -13.87 -8.18 8.83
CA PRO A 48 -14.56 -9.43 8.54
C PRO A 48 -15.86 -9.13 7.76
N VAL A 49 -15.71 -8.54 6.57
CA VAL A 49 -16.82 -8.05 5.76
C VAL A 49 -17.18 -9.04 4.67
N ASP A 50 -18.43 -8.93 4.25
CA ASP A 50 -18.92 -9.43 2.97
C ASP A 50 -18.02 -8.90 1.83
N ARG A 51 -17.41 -9.82 1.09
CA ARG A 51 -16.57 -9.55 -0.09
C ARG A 51 -17.25 -8.62 -1.11
N HIS A 52 -18.57 -8.74 -1.27
CA HIS A 52 -19.30 -7.92 -2.23
C HIS A 52 -19.35 -6.48 -1.74
N LYS A 53 -19.52 -6.29 -0.43
CA LYS A 53 -19.55 -4.98 0.20
C LYS A 53 -18.23 -4.24 0.02
N ILE A 54 -17.09 -4.82 0.42
CA ILE A 54 -15.80 -4.11 0.32
C ILE A 54 -15.41 -3.75 -1.12
N ILE A 55 -15.68 -4.62 -2.10
CA ILE A 55 -15.40 -4.33 -3.51
C ILE A 55 -16.27 -3.15 -3.97
N LEU A 56 -17.58 -3.22 -3.74
CA LEU A 56 -18.52 -2.18 -4.18
C LEU A 56 -18.24 -0.83 -3.52
N GLU A 57 -17.97 -0.80 -2.22
CA GLU A 57 -17.69 0.44 -1.48
C GLU A 57 -16.36 1.07 -1.90
N THR A 58 -15.33 0.26 -2.18
CA THR A 58 -14.03 0.77 -2.66
C THR A 58 -14.17 1.36 -4.06
N VAL A 59 -14.91 0.68 -4.95
CA VAL A 59 -15.23 1.21 -6.29
C VAL A 59 -16.06 2.49 -6.19
N ALA A 60 -17.08 2.52 -5.32
CA ALA A 60 -17.92 3.68 -5.11
C ALA A 60 -17.10 4.89 -4.64
N GLY A 61 -16.18 4.70 -3.69
CA GLY A 61 -15.32 5.79 -3.21
C GLY A 61 -14.39 6.35 -4.28
N VAL A 62 -13.78 5.49 -5.10
CA VAL A 62 -12.97 5.92 -6.25
C VAL A 62 -13.81 6.67 -7.28
N MET A 63 -14.99 6.14 -7.64
CA MET A 63 -15.88 6.81 -8.58
C MET A 63 -16.40 8.15 -8.03
N GLY A 64 -16.61 8.24 -6.72
CA GLY A 64 -16.99 9.48 -6.03
C GLY A 64 -15.96 10.57 -6.22
N ILE A 65 -14.70 10.33 -5.82
CA ILE A 65 -13.65 11.34 -5.98
C ILE A 65 -13.36 11.67 -7.45
N LEU A 66 -13.45 10.70 -8.37
CA LEU A 66 -13.28 10.97 -9.80
C LEU A 66 -14.37 11.92 -10.31
N LYS A 67 -15.63 11.73 -9.92
CA LYS A 67 -16.72 12.65 -10.27
C LYS A 67 -16.46 14.06 -9.74
N SER A 68 -16.07 14.18 -8.48
CA SER A 68 -15.71 15.48 -7.88
C SER A 68 -14.54 16.12 -8.61
N ALA A 69 -13.49 15.37 -8.93
CA ALA A 69 -12.31 15.85 -9.65
C ALA A 69 -12.64 16.38 -11.05
N VAL A 70 -13.51 15.68 -11.80
CA VAL A 70 -13.93 16.11 -13.14
C VAL A 70 -14.83 17.36 -13.09
N SER A 71 -15.51 17.60 -11.96
CA SER A 71 -16.31 18.82 -11.76
C SER A 71 -15.46 20.05 -11.41
N GLU A 72 -14.20 19.87 -10.98
CA GLU A 72 -13.29 20.96 -10.69
C GLU A 72 -12.50 21.39 -11.93
N SER A 73 -12.80 22.59 -12.42
CA SER A 73 -12.17 23.20 -13.59
C SER A 73 -10.66 23.44 -13.44
N SER A 74 -10.14 23.64 -12.22
CA SER A 74 -8.70 23.85 -11.97
C SER A 74 -7.90 22.54 -12.00
N MET A 75 -8.56 21.39 -12.09
CA MET A 75 -7.91 20.10 -11.92
C MET A 75 -6.92 19.78 -13.06
N LYS A 76 -5.65 19.57 -12.71
CA LYS A 76 -4.57 19.25 -13.67
C LYS A 76 -4.01 17.85 -13.52
N ARG A 77 -3.99 17.31 -12.30
CA ARG A 77 -3.42 15.98 -12.01
C ARG A 77 -4.23 15.22 -10.99
N PHE A 78 -4.38 13.93 -11.23
CA PHE A 78 -4.97 12.99 -10.31
C PHE A 78 -4.00 11.84 -10.11
N VAL A 79 -3.69 11.53 -8.86
CA VAL A 79 -2.83 10.41 -8.46
C VAL A 79 -3.66 9.50 -7.58
N TYR A 80 -3.75 8.23 -7.96
CA TYR A 80 -4.39 7.20 -7.17
C TYR A 80 -3.35 6.31 -6.51
N THR A 81 -3.53 6.05 -5.22
CA THR A 81 -2.69 5.11 -4.49
C THR A 81 -3.25 3.72 -4.68
N GLY A 82 -2.86 3.06 -5.77
CA GLY A 82 -3.20 1.68 -6.06
C GLY A 82 -2.59 0.64 -5.11
N THR A 83 -2.67 -0.61 -5.49
CA THR A 83 -1.91 -1.70 -4.88
C THR A 83 -1.34 -2.56 -5.99
N PHE A 84 -0.16 -3.13 -5.77
CA PHE A 84 0.39 -4.07 -6.74
C PHE A 84 -0.56 -5.27 -6.93
N SER A 85 -0.66 -5.71 -8.18
CA SER A 85 -1.28 -6.96 -8.60
C SER A 85 -0.40 -8.12 -8.13
N ILE A 86 -0.55 -8.57 -6.88
CA ILE A 86 -0.09 -9.92 -6.50
C ILE A 86 -1.31 -10.82 -6.58
N ALA A 87 -1.31 -11.67 -7.60
CA ALA A 87 -1.81 -13.02 -7.43
C ALA A 87 -0.78 -13.75 -6.56
N PHE A 88 -1.20 -14.36 -5.46
CA PHE A 88 -0.34 -15.14 -4.56
C PHE A 88 0.26 -16.36 -5.28
N ARG A 89 1.27 -16.13 -6.12
CA ARG A 89 1.93 -17.13 -6.96
C ARG A 89 3.26 -17.53 -6.35
N LEU A 90 3.19 -18.01 -5.11
CA LEU A 90 4.36 -18.42 -4.32
C LEU A 90 5.13 -19.52 -5.03
N GLY A 91 6.45 -19.37 -5.14
CA GLY A 91 7.30 -20.35 -5.83
C GLY A 91 7.12 -20.40 -7.35
N GLN A 92 6.33 -19.50 -7.94
CA GLN A 92 6.18 -19.39 -9.39
C GLN A 92 6.87 -18.11 -9.89
N THR A 93 7.52 -18.21 -11.03
CA THR A 93 8.02 -17.04 -11.75
C THR A 93 6.88 -16.39 -12.53
N TYR A 94 6.75 -15.07 -12.41
CA TYR A 94 5.79 -14.28 -13.17
C TYR A 94 6.36 -12.90 -13.47
N LYS A 95 5.76 -12.19 -14.43
CA LYS A 95 6.12 -10.82 -14.76
C LYS A 95 4.89 -9.93 -14.60
N ASN A 96 5.06 -8.80 -13.92
CA ASN A 96 4.08 -7.76 -13.77
C ASN A 96 4.49 -6.53 -14.56
N ASP A 97 3.55 -5.98 -15.31
CA ASP A 97 3.64 -4.70 -16.01
C ASP A 97 2.33 -3.90 -15.86
N SER A 98 2.24 -2.76 -16.55
CA SER A 98 1.07 -1.88 -16.51
C SER A 98 -0.22 -2.49 -17.09
N ASN A 99 -0.17 -3.70 -17.67
CA ASN A 99 -1.33 -4.43 -18.19
C ASN A 99 -1.65 -5.67 -17.36
N THR A 100 -0.98 -5.88 -16.22
CA THR A 100 -1.15 -7.07 -15.38
C THR A 100 -2.22 -6.84 -14.31
N TRP A 101 -3.32 -7.60 -14.40
CA TRP A 101 -4.46 -7.56 -13.48
C TRP A 101 -4.53 -8.80 -12.58
N ALA A 102 -5.14 -8.65 -11.41
CA ALA A 102 -5.23 -9.69 -10.39
C ALA A 102 -6.48 -10.58 -10.56
N ASP A 103 -6.77 -11.05 -11.77
CA ASP A 103 -7.98 -11.83 -12.08
C ASP A 103 -8.12 -13.09 -11.21
N ASP A 104 -7.02 -13.79 -10.93
CA ASP A 104 -7.03 -14.96 -10.04
C ASP A 104 -7.44 -14.59 -8.60
N THR A 105 -6.98 -13.44 -8.11
CA THR A 105 -7.30 -12.92 -6.78
C THR A 105 -8.76 -12.48 -6.72
N VAL A 106 -9.26 -11.88 -7.79
CA VAL A 106 -10.69 -11.60 -7.92
C VAL A 106 -11.46 -12.91 -7.87
N ALA A 107 -11.15 -13.89 -8.72
CA ALA A 107 -11.84 -15.19 -8.72
C ALA A 107 -11.81 -15.87 -7.33
N ALA A 108 -10.67 -15.82 -6.64
CA ALA A 108 -10.51 -16.36 -5.30
C ALA A 108 -11.36 -15.63 -4.25
N ALA A 109 -11.56 -14.30 -4.38
CA ALA A 109 -12.46 -13.56 -3.52
C ALA A 109 -13.91 -14.04 -3.67
N PHE A 110 -14.34 -14.42 -4.87
CA PHE A 110 -15.70 -14.91 -5.15
C PHE A 110 -15.91 -16.42 -4.89
N ALA A 111 -14.90 -17.13 -4.39
CA ALA A 111 -15.01 -18.57 -4.12
C ALA A 111 -16.09 -18.90 -3.05
N PRO A 112 -16.62 -20.15 -3.02
CA PRO A 112 -17.58 -20.58 -2.01
C PRO A 112 -17.04 -20.47 -0.55
N PRO A 113 -17.93 -20.49 0.46
CA PRO A 113 -17.56 -20.40 1.88
C PRO A 113 -16.49 -21.43 2.31
N PRO A 114 -15.74 -21.16 3.40
CA PRO A 114 -15.97 -20.08 4.38
C PRO A 114 -15.47 -18.69 3.96
N ASN A 115 -16.10 -17.66 4.53
CA ASN A 115 -15.76 -16.24 4.40
C ASN A 115 -15.19 -15.70 5.72
N GLY A 116 -14.14 -16.34 6.25
CA GLY A 116 -13.54 -15.95 7.52
C GLY A 116 -12.40 -14.94 7.38
N PHE A 117 -11.65 -14.75 8.46
CA PHE A 117 -10.50 -13.84 8.53
C PHE A 117 -9.43 -14.13 7.47
N GLU A 118 -9.32 -15.37 7.00
CA GLU A 118 -8.44 -15.78 5.91
C GLU A 118 -8.73 -15.06 4.58
N ARG A 119 -9.95 -14.53 4.42
CA ARG A 119 -10.37 -13.83 3.19
C ARG A 119 -10.10 -12.33 3.19
N ILE A 120 -9.68 -11.75 4.31
CA ILE A 120 -9.49 -10.29 4.45
C ILE A 120 -8.56 -9.74 3.36
N PHE A 121 -7.42 -10.40 3.14
CA PHE A 121 -6.44 -9.92 2.18
C PHE A 121 -6.88 -10.14 0.72
N VAL A 122 -7.45 -11.30 0.40
CA VAL A 122 -7.94 -11.59 -0.97
C VAL A 122 -9.08 -10.64 -1.34
N ASN A 123 -9.98 -10.32 -0.40
CA ASN A 123 -11.06 -9.35 -0.61
C ASN A 123 -10.53 -7.93 -0.78
N TYR A 124 -9.56 -7.51 0.06
CA TYR A 124 -8.89 -6.21 -0.10
C TYR A 124 -8.23 -6.08 -1.47
N LYS A 125 -7.49 -7.11 -1.91
CA LYS A 125 -6.82 -7.11 -3.20
C LYS A 125 -7.81 -7.07 -4.37
N ALA A 126 -8.87 -7.86 -4.31
CA ALA A 126 -9.93 -7.81 -5.31
C ALA A 126 -10.61 -6.44 -5.36
N ALA A 127 -10.83 -5.80 -4.22
CA ALA A 127 -11.41 -4.46 -4.15
C ALA A 127 -10.51 -3.40 -4.79
N LYS A 128 -9.20 -3.45 -4.51
CA LYS A 128 -8.22 -2.53 -5.12
C LYS A 128 -8.06 -2.74 -6.61
N ASP A 129 -7.96 -3.99 -7.06
CA ASP A 129 -7.90 -4.36 -8.48
C ASP A 129 -9.11 -3.82 -9.25
N ARG A 130 -10.33 -4.03 -8.73
CA ARG A 130 -11.56 -3.55 -9.35
C ARG A 130 -11.73 -2.04 -9.28
N ALA A 131 -11.22 -1.38 -8.24
CA ALA A 131 -11.22 0.07 -8.15
C ALA A 131 -10.25 0.71 -9.16
N GLU A 132 -9.12 0.03 -9.44
CA GLU A 132 -8.17 0.47 -10.46
C GLU A 132 -8.71 0.38 -11.87
N TRP A 133 -9.66 -0.52 -12.18
CA TRP A 133 -10.32 -0.53 -13.51
C TRP A 133 -11.04 0.78 -13.84
N ALA A 134 -11.46 1.55 -12.83
CA ALA A 134 -12.06 2.87 -13.03
C ALA A 134 -11.03 3.96 -13.38
N ILE A 135 -9.74 3.63 -13.34
CA ILE A 135 -8.62 4.55 -13.51
C ILE A 135 -7.71 4.00 -14.62
N PRO A 136 -7.32 4.79 -15.62
CA PRO A 136 -6.33 4.34 -16.59
C PRO A 136 -5.00 4.00 -15.88
N PRO A 137 -4.30 2.93 -16.28
CA PRO A 137 -3.16 2.40 -15.54
C PRO A 137 -2.00 3.40 -15.46
N MET A 138 -1.71 3.93 -14.26
CA MET A 138 -0.40 4.47 -13.88
C MET A 138 -0.29 4.83 -12.38
N LEU A 139 0.96 4.91 -11.92
CA LEU A 139 1.44 4.46 -10.60
C LEU A 139 1.65 5.55 -9.52
N ILE A 140 1.96 5.07 -8.31
CA ILE A 140 2.09 5.78 -7.01
C ILE A 140 3.48 6.40 -6.82
N PHE A 141 3.56 7.62 -6.27
CA PHE A 141 4.80 8.22 -5.73
C PHE A 141 4.59 8.80 -4.32
N GLY A 142 5.58 8.63 -3.46
CA GLY A 142 5.65 9.34 -2.17
C GLY A 142 6.77 8.82 -1.26
N ARG A 143 7.50 9.74 -0.63
CA ARG A 143 8.39 9.44 0.50
C ARG A 143 7.53 9.22 1.76
N ILE A 144 7.92 8.28 2.62
CA ILE A 144 7.34 8.16 3.97
C ILE A 144 7.75 9.42 4.74
N ILE A 145 6.78 10.31 5.00
CA ILE A 145 7.01 11.63 5.62
C ILE A 145 6.73 11.66 7.13
N THR A 146 6.20 10.58 7.72
CA THR A 146 5.84 10.47 9.16
C THR A 146 6.27 9.11 9.74
N SER A 147 5.66 8.62 10.84
CA SER A 147 5.98 7.30 11.43
C SER A 147 6.05 6.21 10.36
N PRO A 148 6.71 5.07 10.62
CA PRO A 148 6.66 3.98 9.66
C PRO A 148 5.22 3.72 9.27
N SER A 149 4.98 3.48 7.98
CA SER A 149 3.71 2.96 7.52
C SER A 149 3.36 1.72 8.35
N GLU A 150 2.09 1.28 8.39
CA GLU A 150 1.72 0.06 9.11
C GLU A 150 2.65 -1.13 8.76
N THR A 151 3.11 -1.21 7.51
CA THR A 151 4.11 -2.18 7.05
C THR A 151 5.54 -1.88 7.50
N GLY A 152 5.90 -0.60 7.65
CA GLY A 152 7.20 -0.15 8.14
C GLY A 152 7.43 -0.42 9.63
N GLU A 153 6.38 -0.76 10.38
CA GLU A 153 6.48 -1.22 11.77
C GLU A 153 6.90 -2.70 11.88
N TRP A 154 6.77 -3.50 10.81
CA TRP A 154 7.09 -4.93 10.85
C TRP A 154 8.55 -5.24 11.23
N PRO A 155 9.58 -4.49 10.76
CA PRO A 155 10.95 -4.68 11.27
C PRO A 155 11.06 -4.53 12.78
N LYS A 156 10.33 -3.60 13.40
CA LYS A 156 10.30 -3.44 14.86
C LYS A 156 9.57 -4.60 15.53
N GLY A 157 8.46 -5.06 14.96
CA GLY A 157 7.75 -6.26 15.42
C GLY A 157 8.66 -7.50 15.44
N VAL A 158 9.38 -7.74 14.33
CA VAL A 158 10.35 -8.84 14.22
C VAL A 158 11.52 -8.69 15.19
N MET A 159 12.03 -7.48 15.38
CA MET A 159 13.07 -7.18 16.38
C MET A 159 12.62 -7.49 17.81
N ASN A 160 11.32 -7.41 18.08
CA ASN A 160 10.71 -7.66 19.39
C ASN A 160 10.20 -9.11 19.56
N GLY A 161 10.34 -9.95 18.53
CA GLY A 161 9.94 -11.36 18.58
C GLY A 161 8.46 -11.60 18.30
N ASN A 162 7.77 -10.64 17.69
CA ASN A 162 6.38 -10.81 17.27
C ASN A 162 6.29 -11.84 16.13
N GLU A 163 5.14 -12.52 16.03
CA GLU A 163 4.85 -13.38 14.89
C GLU A 163 4.87 -12.56 13.59
N THR A 164 5.38 -13.16 12.52
CA THR A 164 5.34 -12.55 11.20
C THR A 164 3.90 -12.45 10.73
N PRO A 165 3.42 -11.27 10.31
CA PRO A 165 2.08 -11.11 9.73
C PRO A 165 1.76 -12.17 8.66
N PHE A 166 0.49 -12.54 8.60
CA PHE A 166 -0.09 -13.37 7.53
C PHE A 166 0.61 -14.73 7.33
N GLY A 167 1.13 -15.34 8.39
CA GLY A 167 1.81 -16.63 8.31
C GLY A 167 3.09 -16.61 7.46
N GLY A 168 3.72 -15.43 7.30
CA GLY A 168 4.96 -15.33 6.54
C GLY A 168 4.79 -14.97 5.06
N LEU A 169 3.67 -14.35 4.69
CA LEU A 169 3.48 -13.79 3.34
C LEU A 169 4.04 -12.36 3.30
N GLY A 170 4.82 -12.02 2.27
CA GLY A 170 5.53 -10.74 2.16
C GLY A 170 5.23 -9.99 0.85
N PRO A 171 5.36 -8.65 0.81
CA PRO A 171 5.21 -7.87 -0.42
C PRO A 171 6.45 -7.98 -1.33
N THR A 172 6.23 -7.67 -2.60
CA THR A 172 7.01 -8.01 -3.82
C THR A 172 8.53 -7.84 -3.85
N ALA A 173 9.13 -8.48 -4.87
CA ALA A 173 10.55 -8.73 -5.15
C ALA A 173 11.10 -9.81 -4.22
N THR A 174 12.32 -10.33 -4.46
CA THR A 174 12.90 -11.54 -3.80
C THR A 174 12.89 -11.57 -2.25
N PHE A 175 12.30 -10.58 -1.59
CA PHE A 175 11.89 -10.56 -0.20
C PHE A 175 11.23 -11.85 0.27
N ASN A 176 11.62 -12.25 1.47
CA ASN A 176 10.91 -13.17 2.33
C ASN A 176 11.19 -12.77 3.78
N TRP A 177 10.43 -13.30 4.73
CA TRP A 177 10.61 -12.94 6.14
C TRP A 177 11.95 -13.36 6.71
N ASN A 178 12.56 -14.44 6.23
CA ASN A 178 13.88 -14.86 6.68
C ASN A 178 14.95 -13.82 6.28
N LYS A 179 14.87 -13.21 5.10
CA LYS A 179 15.75 -12.11 4.69
C LYS A 179 15.59 -10.87 5.58
N LEU A 180 14.35 -10.52 5.94
CA LEU A 180 14.10 -9.42 6.89
C LEU A 180 14.70 -9.75 8.26
N ILE A 181 14.46 -10.95 8.78
CA ILE A 181 15.03 -11.45 10.04
C ILE A 181 16.56 -11.37 10.02
N ASP A 182 17.20 -11.80 8.93
CA ASP A 182 18.66 -11.75 8.78
C ASP A 182 19.20 -10.33 8.84
N VAL A 183 18.54 -9.40 8.15
CA VAL A 183 18.91 -7.98 8.19
C VAL A 183 18.71 -7.42 9.60
N VAL A 184 17.61 -7.72 10.29
CA VAL A 184 17.37 -7.26 11.67
C VAL A 184 18.43 -7.81 12.62
N ARG A 185 18.76 -9.11 12.54
CA ARG A 185 19.84 -9.73 13.34
C ARG A 185 21.18 -9.07 13.08
N LYS A 186 21.50 -8.76 11.82
CA LYS A 186 22.72 -8.05 11.45
C LYS A 186 22.77 -6.64 12.06
N LEU A 187 21.66 -5.90 11.98
CA LEU A 187 21.59 -4.50 12.44
C LEU A 187 21.46 -4.36 13.97
N LYS A 188 20.87 -5.35 14.63
CA LYS A 188 20.61 -5.37 16.08
C LYS A 188 20.94 -6.76 16.67
N PRO A 189 22.23 -7.13 16.79
CA PRO A 189 22.64 -8.48 17.20
C PRO A 189 22.16 -8.92 18.59
N SER A 190 21.87 -7.96 19.49
CA SER A 190 21.37 -8.21 20.83
C SER A 190 19.84 -8.25 20.95
N ALA A 191 19.11 -8.02 19.84
CA ALA A 191 17.65 -8.00 19.87
C ALA A 191 17.06 -9.40 19.98
N LYS A 192 15.86 -9.49 20.57
CA LYS A 192 15.08 -10.73 20.64
C LYS A 192 14.34 -10.95 19.33
N VAL A 193 15.08 -11.34 18.29
CA VAL A 193 14.53 -11.47 16.94
C VAL A 193 13.70 -12.76 16.80
N THR A 194 12.57 -12.68 16.10
CA THR A 194 11.74 -13.82 15.70
C THR A 194 12.59 -14.92 15.03
N PRO A 195 12.33 -16.21 15.29
CA PRO A 195 13.01 -17.31 14.59
C PRO A 195 12.68 -17.30 13.10
N HIS A 196 13.52 -17.97 12.31
CA HIS A 196 13.23 -18.18 10.89
C HIS A 196 11.97 -19.04 10.72
N LEU A 197 11.25 -18.78 9.65
CA LEU A 197 10.17 -19.63 9.17
C LEU A 197 10.78 -20.89 8.54
N THR A 198 10.15 -22.04 8.79
CA THR A 198 10.57 -23.36 8.29
C THR A 198 10.34 -23.52 6.79
N GLU A 199 9.26 -22.92 6.27
CA GLU A 199 8.92 -22.90 4.84
C GLU A 199 8.80 -21.44 4.38
N PRO A 200 9.93 -20.76 4.12
CA PRO A 200 9.89 -19.38 3.71
C PRO A 200 9.32 -19.27 2.29
N ASN A 201 8.16 -18.62 2.19
CA ASN A 201 7.59 -18.24 0.92
C ASN A 201 8.54 -17.26 0.21
N ILE A 202 8.87 -17.56 -1.04
CA ILE A 202 9.69 -16.68 -1.89
C ILE A 202 8.81 -16.17 -3.02
N ASP A 203 8.79 -14.85 -3.16
CA ASP A 203 8.30 -14.20 -4.36
C ASP A 203 9.38 -14.24 -5.45
N LEU A 204 9.04 -14.86 -6.58
CA LEU A 204 9.89 -14.96 -7.77
C LEU A 204 9.36 -14.07 -8.91
N GLY A 205 8.47 -13.13 -8.59
CA GLY A 205 7.95 -12.13 -9.52
C GLY A 205 9.01 -11.13 -9.95
N ASP A 206 8.93 -10.74 -11.22
CA ASP A 206 9.63 -9.60 -11.79
C ASP A 206 8.62 -8.47 -12.06
N ASN A 207 8.95 -7.24 -11.70
CA ASN A 207 8.06 -6.08 -11.89
C ASN A 207 8.78 -5.06 -12.77
N ASP A 208 8.12 -4.64 -13.86
CA ASP A 208 8.62 -3.54 -14.68
C ASP A 208 8.48 -2.21 -13.93
N ASN A 209 9.60 -1.79 -13.35
CA ASN A 209 9.73 -0.65 -12.46
C ASN A 209 10.58 0.48 -13.09
N ALA A 210 10.77 0.45 -14.40
CA ALA A 210 11.69 1.36 -15.09
C ALA A 210 11.22 2.83 -15.03
N LEU A 211 9.90 3.05 -15.15
CA LEU A 211 9.30 4.38 -15.10
C LEU A 211 9.51 5.03 -13.73
N GLU A 212 9.33 4.25 -12.67
CA GLU A 212 9.46 4.65 -11.28
C GLU A 212 10.90 4.99 -10.94
N ALA A 213 11.84 4.14 -11.35
CA ALA A 213 13.27 4.42 -11.22
C ALA A 213 13.66 5.72 -11.95
N ALA A 214 13.09 5.97 -13.14
CA ALA A 214 13.32 7.21 -13.87
C ALA A 214 12.72 8.43 -13.16
N LEU A 215 11.56 8.30 -12.51
CA LEU A 215 10.92 9.38 -11.77
C LEU A 215 11.65 9.69 -10.45
N LEU A 216 12.19 8.67 -9.77
CA LEU A 216 13.09 8.84 -8.62
C LEU A 216 14.35 9.61 -9.00
N ALA A 217 14.97 9.25 -10.13
CA ALA A 217 16.14 9.96 -10.63
C ALA A 217 15.81 11.42 -11.01
N LYS A 218 14.68 11.64 -11.68
CA LYS A 218 14.27 12.96 -12.15
C LYS A 218 13.96 13.95 -11.03
N TRP A 219 13.23 13.52 -10.00
CA TRP A 219 12.67 14.43 -9.01
C TRP A 219 13.41 14.42 -7.66
N TRP A 220 14.19 13.38 -7.38
CA TRP A 220 14.89 13.21 -6.10
C TRP A 220 16.39 12.96 -6.23
N ASP A 221 16.96 13.01 -7.44
CA ASP A 221 18.37 12.63 -7.72
C ASP A 221 18.72 11.23 -7.16
N GLN A 222 17.71 10.37 -7.02
CA GLN A 222 17.87 9.05 -6.43
C GLN A 222 18.09 8.03 -7.53
N LYS A 223 19.29 7.45 -7.56
CA LYS A 223 19.64 6.38 -8.51
C LYS A 223 19.05 5.06 -8.05
N GLY A 224 17.87 4.74 -8.59
CA GLY A 224 17.17 3.50 -8.30
C GLY A 224 16.50 3.49 -6.92
N TYR A 225 16.14 2.30 -6.46
CA TYR A 225 15.41 2.12 -5.20
C TYR A 225 16.35 2.05 -4.00
N THR A 226 15.86 2.51 -2.85
CA THR A 226 16.51 2.28 -1.56
C THR A 226 16.65 0.78 -1.31
N LEU A 227 17.83 0.35 -0.90
CA LEU A 227 18.10 -1.06 -0.62
C LEU A 227 17.31 -1.54 0.61
N LEU A 228 16.90 -2.81 0.61
CA LEU A 228 16.16 -3.44 1.71
C LEU A 228 16.85 -3.23 3.08
N GLU A 229 18.17 -3.41 3.15
CA GLU A 229 18.92 -3.18 4.39
C GLU A 229 18.86 -1.72 4.86
N GLN A 230 18.93 -0.77 3.93
CA GLN A 230 18.83 0.65 4.24
C GLN A 230 17.41 1.00 4.72
N THR A 231 16.37 0.50 4.03
CA THR A 231 14.98 0.67 4.45
C THR A 231 14.73 0.12 5.85
N ILE A 232 15.23 -1.09 6.15
CA ILE A 232 15.09 -1.68 7.49
C ILE A 232 15.85 -0.84 8.53
N ARG A 233 17.06 -0.38 8.21
CA ARG A 233 17.85 0.49 9.10
C ARG A 233 17.10 1.78 9.45
N GLU A 234 16.53 2.45 8.44
CA GLU A 234 15.76 3.68 8.62
C GLU A 234 14.49 3.44 9.47
N ASN A 235 13.76 2.36 9.20
CA ASN A 235 12.58 1.98 9.99
C ASN A 235 12.94 1.71 11.46
N LEU A 236 14.04 1.00 11.72
CA LEU A 236 14.52 0.73 13.09
C LEU A 236 15.08 1.97 13.80
N ALA A 237 15.49 3.00 13.06
CA ALA A 237 15.99 4.26 13.61
C ALA A 237 14.86 5.28 13.87
N SER A 238 13.71 5.13 13.23
CA SER A 238 12.56 6.01 13.44
C SER A 238 12.01 5.90 14.87
N GLY A 239 11.89 7.04 15.56
CA GLY A 239 11.30 7.12 16.89
C GLY A 239 9.78 6.89 16.87
N LEU A 240 9.24 6.32 17.96
CA LEU A 240 7.80 6.25 18.26
C LEU A 240 7.31 7.59 18.82
#